data_AF-A0A6N6RKY1-F1
#
_entry.id   AF-A0A6N6RKY1-F1
#
_cell.length_a   1.000
_cell.length_b   1.000
_cell.length_c   1.000
_cell.angle_alpha   90.00
_cell.angle_beta   90.00
_cell.angle_gamma   90.00
#
_symmetry.space_group_name_H-M   'P 1'
#
loop_
_entity.id
_entity.type
_entity.pdbx_description
1 polymer ?
#
loop_
_entity_poly.entity_id
_entity_poly.type
_entity_poly.pdbx_seq_one_letter_code
_entity_poly.pdbx_strand_id
1 'polypeptide(L)'
;MQSEPLSQLLPPSLPTPEDGNFPRIYEEDWLPGLSYFRHLTRGEDAKYNMSDFGYVKGSRPNFNAFARRLRVACSIEVSFSKMGQDTANGYAALTKHFLMFSAFERYANEVVGVAERRYEAALPKADPEEFKYIHRFMKEIDEGDALWNWLMDQKANHYQGQSLLSFRNGFDPMKAVYVSAMLRNSFAHGVLTAHPAGTAPGCVEQLATRLTERLYRGMLQDFWARMRE
;
A
#
# COMPACT_ATOMS: atom_id res chain seq x y z
N MET A 1 -20.81 -1.25 2.58
CA MET A 1 -20.20 -0.63 1.38
C MET A 1 -19.48 -1.71 0.62
N GLN A 2 -19.81 -1.95 -0.66
CA GLN A 2 -19.04 -2.88 -1.50
C GLN A 2 -17.68 -2.23 -1.80
N SER A 3 -16.58 -2.96 -1.59
CA SER A 3 -15.24 -2.54 -2.03
C SER A 3 -15.17 -2.64 -3.55
N GLU A 4 -14.78 -1.57 -4.22
CA GLU A 4 -14.53 -1.60 -5.66
C GLU A 4 -13.29 -2.46 -5.96
N PRO A 5 -13.28 -3.24 -7.06
CA PRO A 5 -12.08 -3.94 -7.51
C PRO A 5 -10.90 -2.96 -7.65
N LEU A 6 -9.71 -3.33 -7.17
CA LEU A 6 -8.52 -2.47 -7.24
C LEU A 6 -8.22 -1.98 -8.66
N SER A 7 -8.55 -2.78 -9.68
CA SER A 7 -8.45 -2.44 -11.10
C SER A 7 -9.35 -1.28 -11.55
N GLN A 8 -10.37 -0.92 -10.78
CA GLN A 8 -11.28 0.21 -11.04
C GLN A 8 -10.82 1.50 -10.34
N LEU A 9 -9.78 1.45 -9.51
CA LEU A 9 -9.26 2.62 -8.77
C LEU A 9 -8.26 3.47 -9.59
N LEU A 10 -8.10 3.19 -10.89
CA LEU A 10 -7.11 3.85 -11.75
C LEU A 10 -7.49 5.34 -11.98
N PRO A 11 -6.55 6.29 -11.85
CA PRO A 11 -6.80 7.70 -12.19
C PRO A 11 -7.03 7.88 -13.70
N PRO A 12 -7.52 9.06 -14.16
CA PRO A 12 -7.69 9.33 -15.59
C PRO A 12 -6.36 9.15 -16.34
N SER A 13 -6.44 8.38 -17.42
CA SER A 13 -5.34 7.84 -18.24
C SER A 13 -4.08 8.71 -18.29
N LEU A 14 -2.93 8.13 -17.90
CA LEU A 14 -1.64 8.47 -18.50
C LEU A 14 -1.75 8.40 -20.04
N PRO A 15 -0.88 9.04 -20.82
CA PRO A 15 -0.76 8.71 -22.24
C PRO A 15 -0.70 7.19 -22.36
N THR A 16 -1.79 6.62 -22.85
CA THR A 16 -1.85 5.23 -23.25
C THR A 16 -0.86 5.07 -24.41
N PRO A 17 -0.44 3.84 -24.74
CA PRO A 17 0.49 3.57 -25.84
C PRO A 17 -0.08 3.90 -27.23
N GLU A 18 -0.86 4.97 -27.40
CA GLU A 18 -1.42 5.38 -28.70
C GLU A 18 -0.32 5.92 -29.64
N ASP A 19 0.86 6.30 -29.11
CA ASP A 19 1.96 6.86 -29.92
C ASP A 19 3.23 5.99 -30.01
N GLY A 20 3.27 4.79 -29.40
CA GLY A 20 4.52 3.99 -29.31
C GLY A 20 4.34 2.50 -29.52
N ASN A 21 4.99 1.96 -30.56
CA ASN A 21 5.08 0.52 -30.82
C ASN A 21 6.04 -0.16 -29.82
N PHE A 22 5.62 -0.33 -28.56
CA PHE A 22 6.38 -1.06 -27.54
C PHE A 22 5.56 -2.20 -26.90
N PRO A 23 6.19 -3.32 -26.48
CA PRO A 23 5.45 -4.47 -25.96
C PRO A 23 4.78 -4.17 -24.62
N ARG A 24 3.46 -4.42 -24.55
CA ARG A 24 2.71 -4.42 -23.29
C ARG A 24 3.16 -5.58 -22.41
N ILE A 25 3.46 -5.30 -21.14
CA ILE A 25 3.84 -6.33 -20.17
C ILE A 25 2.66 -6.75 -19.28
N TYR A 26 2.80 -7.90 -18.62
CA TYR A 26 1.75 -8.47 -17.77
C TYR A 26 1.47 -7.67 -16.49
N GLU A 27 2.36 -6.82 -16.00
CA GLU A 27 2.07 -5.94 -14.86
C GLU A 27 1.29 -4.67 -15.23
N GLU A 28 1.05 -4.40 -16.52
CA GLU A 28 0.41 -3.17 -17.00
C GLU A 28 -0.98 -2.95 -16.42
N ASP A 29 -1.81 -4.00 -16.23
CA ASP A 29 -3.18 -3.81 -15.71
C ASP A 29 -3.19 -3.40 -14.23
N TRP A 30 -2.06 -3.51 -13.51
CA TRP A 30 -1.94 -3.23 -12.08
C TRP A 30 -1.02 -2.04 -11.78
N LEU A 31 -0.13 -1.70 -12.71
CA LEU A 31 0.67 -0.48 -12.68
C LEU A 31 0.68 0.15 -14.09
N PRO A 32 -0.42 0.80 -14.52
CA PRO A 32 -0.48 1.38 -15.86
C PRO A 32 0.60 2.43 -16.08
N GLY A 33 1.20 2.43 -17.27
CA GLY A 33 2.40 3.21 -17.61
C GLY A 33 3.71 2.43 -17.45
N LEU A 34 3.68 1.22 -16.88
CA LEU A 34 4.90 0.43 -16.66
C LEU A 34 5.56 -0.06 -17.95
N SER A 35 4.78 -0.42 -18.97
CA SER A 35 5.32 -0.80 -20.28
C SER A 35 6.10 0.36 -20.90
N TYR A 36 5.55 1.57 -20.80
CA TYR A 36 6.20 2.80 -21.26
C TYR A 36 7.46 3.11 -20.43
N PHE A 37 7.37 3.09 -19.09
CA PHE A 37 8.52 3.25 -18.20
C PHE A 37 9.66 2.27 -18.52
N ARG A 38 9.33 1.00 -18.80
CA ARG A 38 10.33 0.00 -19.19
C ARG A 38 10.95 0.32 -20.54
N HIS A 39 10.18 0.79 -21.51
CA HIS A 39 10.72 1.21 -22.80
C HIS A 39 11.73 2.36 -22.63
N LEU A 40 11.44 3.33 -21.76
CA LEU A 40 12.33 4.46 -21.48
C LEU A 40 13.62 4.07 -20.76
N THR A 41 13.59 3.00 -19.94
CA THR A 41 14.66 2.64 -18.99
C THR A 41 15.40 1.34 -19.33
N ARG A 42 15.10 0.71 -20.47
CA ARG A 42 15.68 -0.59 -20.86
C ARG A 42 16.05 -0.66 -22.34
N GLY A 43 17.30 -1.04 -22.58
CA GLY A 43 17.85 -1.31 -23.90
C GLY A 43 19.19 -0.60 -24.08
N GLU A 44 19.82 -0.83 -25.22
CA GLU A 44 20.98 -0.02 -25.66
C GLU A 44 20.55 1.42 -25.94
N ASP A 45 19.28 1.62 -26.31
CA ASP A 45 18.65 2.93 -26.57
C ASP A 45 17.92 3.52 -25.36
N ALA A 46 18.24 3.09 -24.13
CA ALA A 46 17.59 3.62 -22.93
C ALA A 46 17.86 5.12 -22.82
N LYS A 47 16.80 5.93 -22.97
CA LYS A 47 16.87 7.40 -22.91
C LYS A 47 17.05 7.90 -21.48
N TYR A 48 16.57 7.13 -20.51
CA TYR A 48 16.53 7.51 -19.10
C TYR A 48 17.04 6.38 -18.21
N ASN A 49 17.51 6.76 -17.04
CA ASN A 49 17.90 5.88 -15.95
C ASN A 49 16.91 6.01 -14.78
N MET A 50 17.06 5.15 -13.76
CA MET A 50 16.14 5.16 -12.60
C MET A 50 16.11 6.49 -11.84
N SER A 51 17.26 7.17 -11.72
CA SER A 51 17.35 8.45 -11.00
C SER A 51 16.68 9.60 -11.72
N ASP A 52 16.49 9.52 -13.04
CA ASP A 52 15.74 10.55 -13.79
C ASP A 52 14.26 10.59 -13.36
N PHE A 53 13.73 9.49 -12.81
CA PHE A 53 12.39 9.40 -12.23
C PHE A 53 12.39 9.53 -10.69
N GLY A 54 13.52 9.97 -10.11
CA GLY A 54 13.70 10.12 -8.67
C GLY A 54 13.76 8.80 -7.90
N TYR A 55 14.09 7.68 -8.56
CA TYR A 55 14.35 6.40 -7.91
C TYR A 55 15.84 6.20 -7.62
N VAL A 56 16.16 5.25 -6.73
CA VAL A 56 17.55 4.88 -6.43
C VAL A 56 18.25 4.42 -7.71
N LYS A 57 19.45 4.95 -7.98
CA LYS A 57 20.26 4.56 -9.14
C LYS A 57 20.50 3.04 -9.13
N GLY A 58 20.24 2.38 -10.27
CA GLY A 58 20.40 0.93 -10.40
C GLY A 58 19.27 0.09 -9.79
N SER A 59 18.22 0.69 -9.22
CA SER A 59 17.09 -0.03 -8.60
C SER A 59 16.15 -0.73 -9.59
N ARG A 60 16.45 -0.78 -10.89
CA ARG A 60 15.59 -1.42 -11.91
C ARG A 60 15.22 -2.87 -11.58
N PRO A 61 16.12 -3.75 -11.11
CA PRO A 61 15.74 -5.10 -10.68
C PRO A 61 14.74 -5.08 -9.51
N ASN A 62 14.92 -4.15 -8.57
CA ASN A 62 14.05 -3.98 -7.41
C ASN A 62 12.68 -3.44 -7.81
N PHE A 63 12.62 -2.49 -8.75
CA PHE A 63 11.39 -1.98 -9.33
C PHE A 63 10.59 -3.12 -9.98
N ASN A 64 11.22 -3.94 -10.83
CA ASN A 64 10.55 -5.07 -11.45
C ASN A 64 10.04 -6.08 -10.41
N ALA A 65 10.79 -6.31 -9.33
CA ALA A 65 10.35 -7.18 -8.24
C ALA A 65 9.19 -6.58 -7.43
N PHE A 66 9.18 -5.26 -7.20
CA PHE A 66 8.03 -4.52 -6.67
C PHE A 66 6.81 -4.73 -7.56
N ALA A 67 6.91 -4.48 -8.87
CA ALA A 67 5.78 -4.57 -9.79
C ALA A 67 5.17 -5.99 -9.82
N ARG A 68 6.02 -7.03 -9.79
CA ARG A 68 5.56 -8.42 -9.66
C ARG A 68 4.81 -8.68 -8.36
N ARG A 69 5.27 -8.15 -7.22
CA ARG A 69 4.58 -8.28 -5.92
C ARG A 69 3.26 -7.52 -5.91
N LEU A 70 3.25 -6.31 -6.47
CA LEU A 70 2.05 -5.50 -6.60
C LEU A 70 0.97 -6.26 -7.38
N ARG A 71 1.33 -6.83 -8.53
CA ARG A 71 0.43 -7.67 -9.32
C ARG A 71 -0.15 -8.83 -8.50
N VAL A 72 0.68 -9.56 -7.74
CA VAL A 72 0.20 -10.65 -6.89
C VAL A 72 -0.77 -10.13 -5.83
N ALA A 73 -0.41 -9.04 -5.13
CA ALA A 73 -1.26 -8.44 -4.10
C ALA A 73 -2.64 -8.01 -4.65
N CYS A 74 -2.68 -7.53 -5.89
CA CYS A 74 -3.93 -7.08 -6.50
C CYS A 74 -4.75 -8.20 -7.17
N SER A 75 -4.13 -9.31 -7.58
CA SER A 75 -4.81 -10.38 -8.34
C SER A 75 -5.24 -11.57 -7.49
N ILE A 76 -4.68 -11.73 -6.30
CA ILE A 76 -4.99 -12.88 -5.46
C ILE A 76 -6.38 -12.77 -4.83
N GLU A 77 -7.15 -13.84 -4.95
CA GLU A 77 -8.36 -14.06 -4.18
C GLU A 77 -8.05 -15.00 -3.01
N VAL A 78 -8.46 -14.59 -1.81
CA VAL A 78 -8.22 -15.36 -0.58
C VAL A 78 -9.56 -15.68 0.04
N SER A 79 -9.80 -16.96 0.31
CA SER A 79 -11.03 -17.45 0.94
C SER A 79 -10.74 -18.56 1.95
N PHE A 80 -11.56 -18.65 3.00
CA PHE A 80 -11.43 -19.63 4.08
C PHE A 80 -12.77 -20.35 4.27
N SER A 81 -12.86 -21.61 3.86
CA SER A 81 -14.13 -22.36 3.84
C SER A 81 -14.51 -23.03 5.17
N LYS A 82 -13.60 -23.06 6.14
CA LYS A 82 -13.77 -23.75 7.44
C LYS A 82 -13.95 -22.79 8.62
N MET A 83 -14.19 -21.51 8.36
CA MET A 83 -14.34 -20.45 9.36
C MET A 83 -15.73 -19.81 9.22
N GLY A 84 -16.22 -19.17 10.28
CA GLY A 84 -17.39 -18.30 10.18
C GLY A 84 -17.13 -17.16 9.21
N GLN A 85 -18.16 -16.68 8.50
CA GLN A 85 -18.01 -15.73 7.39
C GLN A 85 -17.23 -14.46 7.79
N ASP A 86 -17.56 -13.86 8.94
CA ASP A 86 -16.90 -12.63 9.41
C ASP A 86 -15.41 -12.87 9.70
N THR A 87 -15.07 -14.01 10.30
CA THR A 87 -13.69 -14.40 10.56
C THR A 87 -12.94 -14.68 9.26
N ALA A 88 -13.59 -15.38 8.32
CA ALA A 88 -13.02 -15.65 7.00
C ALA A 88 -12.74 -14.35 6.24
N ASN A 89 -13.66 -13.40 6.25
CA ASN A 89 -13.51 -12.09 5.61
C ASN A 89 -12.37 -11.29 6.25
N GLY A 90 -12.32 -11.25 7.59
CA GLY A 90 -11.25 -10.58 8.31
C GLY A 90 -9.86 -11.12 7.96
N TYR A 91 -9.68 -12.44 7.94
CA TYR A 91 -8.41 -13.05 7.53
C TYR A 91 -8.10 -12.85 6.05
N ALA A 92 -9.11 -12.85 5.18
CA ALA A 92 -8.92 -12.58 3.76
C ALA A 92 -8.43 -11.14 3.55
N ALA A 93 -9.03 -10.16 4.22
CA ALA A 93 -8.62 -8.76 4.20
C ALA A 93 -7.20 -8.57 4.76
N LEU A 94 -6.87 -9.20 5.90
CA LEU A 94 -5.52 -9.16 6.47
C LEU A 94 -4.47 -9.78 5.55
N THR A 95 -4.81 -10.88 4.86
CA THR A 95 -3.89 -11.52 3.91
C THR A 95 -3.63 -10.64 2.69
N LYS A 96 -4.69 -10.02 2.13
CA LYS A 96 -4.53 -9.04 1.04
C LYS A 96 -3.71 -7.84 1.47
N HIS A 97 -3.99 -7.30 2.65
CA HIS A 97 -3.24 -6.20 3.24
C HIS A 97 -1.76 -6.54 3.46
N PHE A 98 -1.46 -7.73 3.98
CA PHE A 98 -0.09 -8.22 4.15
C PHE A 98 0.69 -8.22 2.83
N LEU A 99 0.08 -8.73 1.77
CA LEU A 99 0.71 -8.78 0.44
C LEU A 99 0.91 -7.39 -0.15
N MET A 100 -0.09 -6.51 -0.02
CA MET A 100 0.02 -5.12 -0.46
C MET A 100 1.10 -4.36 0.29
N PHE A 101 1.17 -4.52 1.63
CA PHE A 101 2.23 -3.92 2.43
C PHE A 101 3.61 -4.47 2.06
N SER A 102 3.72 -5.74 1.70
CA SER A 102 5.00 -6.32 1.21
C SER A 102 5.44 -5.72 -0.14
N ALA A 103 4.49 -5.38 -1.02
CA ALA A 103 4.80 -4.64 -2.25
C ALA A 103 5.25 -3.21 -1.93
N PHE A 104 4.52 -2.52 -1.04
CA PHE A 104 4.86 -1.18 -0.57
C PHE A 104 6.23 -1.11 0.11
N GLU A 105 6.57 -2.05 0.99
CA GLU A 105 7.86 -2.09 1.70
C GLU A 105 9.03 -2.20 0.72
N ARG A 106 8.86 -2.98 -0.36
CA ARG A 106 9.85 -3.06 -1.44
C ARG A 106 9.95 -1.76 -2.22
N TYR A 107 8.82 -1.13 -2.52
CA TYR A 107 8.80 0.18 -3.18
C TYR A 107 9.53 1.23 -2.33
N ALA A 108 9.18 1.33 -1.05
CA ALA A 108 9.77 2.27 -0.11
C ALA A 108 11.30 2.08 0.01
N ASN A 109 11.73 0.87 0.37
CA ASN A 109 13.12 0.66 0.78
C ASN A 109 14.07 0.44 -0.39
N GLU A 110 13.63 -0.31 -1.42
CA GLU A 110 14.53 -0.79 -2.48
C GLU A 110 14.42 0.00 -3.79
N VAL A 111 13.32 0.76 -3.97
CA VAL A 111 13.05 1.55 -5.19
C VAL A 111 13.21 3.04 -4.91
N VAL A 112 12.50 3.57 -3.92
CA VAL A 112 12.59 4.98 -3.51
C VAL A 112 13.82 5.22 -2.63
N GLY A 113 14.21 4.24 -1.82
CA GLY A 113 15.40 4.32 -0.97
C GLY A 113 15.18 5.12 0.31
N VAL A 114 13.98 5.07 0.88
CA VAL A 114 13.77 5.70 2.20
C VAL A 114 14.58 4.97 3.26
N ALA A 115 15.16 5.73 4.19
CA ALA A 115 15.85 5.17 5.34
C ALA A 115 14.91 4.25 6.14
N GLU A 116 15.47 3.18 6.73
CA GLU A 116 14.68 2.21 7.48
C GLU A 116 13.71 2.89 8.43
N ARG A 117 12.43 2.49 8.32
CA ARG A 117 11.32 2.95 9.16
C ARG A 117 10.80 4.36 8.89
N ARG A 118 11.23 5.08 7.86
CA ARG A 118 10.61 6.38 7.45
C ARG A 118 9.58 6.20 6.33
N TYR A 119 8.57 5.38 6.58
CA TYR A 119 7.58 5.01 5.57
C TYR A 119 6.73 6.18 5.06
N GLU A 120 6.54 7.22 5.87
CA GLU A 120 5.82 8.44 5.48
C GLU A 120 6.50 9.18 4.32
N ALA A 121 7.82 8.99 4.16
CA ALA A 121 8.60 9.62 3.10
C ALA A 121 8.62 8.80 1.79
N ALA A 122 8.01 7.61 1.77
CA ALA A 122 8.09 6.69 0.63
C ALA A 122 7.18 7.06 -0.54
N LEU A 123 6.16 7.89 -0.29
CA LEU A 123 5.17 8.32 -1.27
C LEU A 123 5.12 9.86 -1.35
N PRO A 124 6.24 10.54 -1.65
CA PRO A 124 6.32 12.00 -1.59
C PRO A 124 5.40 12.71 -2.59
N LYS A 125 4.93 12.01 -3.63
CA LYS A 125 4.02 12.57 -4.64
C LYS A 125 2.59 12.04 -4.54
N ALA A 126 2.27 11.24 -3.51
CA ALA A 126 0.89 10.82 -3.24
C ALA A 126 0.09 11.95 -2.60
N ASP A 127 -1.22 11.99 -2.87
CA ASP A 127 -2.12 12.95 -2.26
C ASP A 127 -2.34 12.61 -0.77
N PRO A 128 -2.00 13.50 0.18
CA PRO A 128 -2.24 13.27 1.60
C PRO A 128 -3.72 13.03 1.94
N GLU A 129 -4.67 13.50 1.12
CA GLU A 129 -6.10 13.25 1.33
C GLU A 129 -6.46 11.75 1.32
N GLU A 130 -5.73 10.93 0.54
CA GLU A 130 -5.90 9.47 0.53
C GLU A 130 -5.69 8.88 1.93
N PHE A 131 -4.77 9.45 2.70
CA PHE A 131 -4.44 8.97 4.05
C PHE A 131 -5.21 9.72 5.14
N LYS A 132 -5.64 10.97 4.93
CA LYS A 132 -6.60 11.65 5.83
C LYS A 132 -7.92 10.91 5.90
N TYR A 133 -8.34 10.28 4.81
CA TYR A 133 -9.52 9.40 4.81
C TYR A 133 -9.38 8.28 5.85
N ILE A 134 -8.21 7.64 5.98
CA ILE A 134 -8.00 6.56 6.96
C ILE A 134 -8.17 7.08 8.39
N HIS A 135 -7.71 8.30 8.68
CA HIS A 135 -7.89 8.90 9.99
C HIS A 135 -9.37 9.08 10.37
N ARG A 136 -10.17 9.65 9.46
CA ARG A 136 -11.62 9.79 9.65
C ARG A 136 -12.30 8.43 9.78
N PHE A 137 -11.96 7.52 8.89
CA PHE A 137 -12.52 6.18 8.85
C PHE A 137 -12.24 5.39 10.15
N MET A 138 -11.02 5.44 10.68
CA MET A 138 -10.70 4.80 11.95
C MET A 138 -11.53 5.35 13.11
N LYS A 139 -11.80 6.66 13.16
CA LYS A 139 -12.68 7.24 14.18
C LYS A 139 -14.13 6.75 14.08
N GLU A 140 -14.58 6.37 12.90
CA GLU A 140 -15.94 5.88 12.66
C GLU A 140 -16.11 4.41 13.04
N ILE A 141 -15.09 3.58 12.79
CA ILE A 141 -15.18 2.11 12.98
C ILE A 141 -14.63 1.61 14.32
N ASP A 142 -13.82 2.41 15.01
CA ASP A 142 -13.14 2.02 16.25
C ASP A 142 -13.92 2.49 17.49
N GLU A 143 -15.04 1.82 17.75
CA GLU A 143 -15.88 2.12 18.90
C GLU A 143 -15.10 1.94 20.21
N GLY A 144 -15.10 2.98 21.05
CA GLY A 144 -14.40 2.95 22.34
C GLY A 144 -12.87 2.90 22.25
N ASP A 145 -12.28 3.23 21.10
CA ASP A 145 -10.83 3.19 20.85
C ASP A 145 -10.21 1.80 21.11
N ALA A 146 -10.98 0.71 20.97
CA ALA A 146 -10.51 -0.64 21.28
C ALA A 146 -9.36 -1.08 20.37
N LEU A 147 -9.47 -0.88 19.06
CA LEU A 147 -8.43 -1.20 18.09
C LEU A 147 -7.23 -0.26 18.25
N TRP A 148 -7.48 1.01 18.51
CA TRP A 148 -6.44 1.99 18.79
C TRP A 148 -5.61 1.62 20.02
N ASN A 149 -6.26 1.29 21.13
CA ASN A 149 -5.59 0.85 22.36
C ASN A 149 -4.81 -0.44 22.10
N TRP A 150 -5.40 -1.39 21.39
CA TRP A 150 -4.70 -2.60 20.98
C TRP A 150 -3.44 -2.30 20.15
N LEU A 151 -3.52 -1.41 19.15
CA LEU A 151 -2.36 -0.98 18.37
C LEU A 151 -1.30 -0.35 19.28
N MET A 152 -1.70 0.55 20.18
CA MET A 152 -0.76 1.18 21.11
C MET A 152 -0.08 0.18 22.04
N ASP A 153 -0.75 -0.91 22.42
CA ASP A 153 -0.17 -1.98 23.23
C ASP A 153 0.83 -2.84 22.43
N GLN A 154 0.60 -3.01 21.11
CA GLN A 154 1.47 -3.79 20.23
C GLN A 154 2.68 -3.01 19.67
N LYS A 155 2.89 -1.74 20.05
CA LYS A 155 4.00 -0.94 19.52
C LYS A 155 5.35 -1.55 19.90
N ALA A 156 6.25 -1.69 18.92
CA ALA A 156 7.57 -2.27 19.12
C ALA A 156 8.58 -1.29 19.74
N ASN A 157 8.42 0.02 19.53
CA ASN A 157 9.35 1.04 20.03
C ASN A 157 8.69 2.42 20.16
N HIS A 158 9.42 3.34 20.81
CA HIS A 158 8.97 4.71 21.06
C HIS A 158 8.66 5.50 19.78
N TYR A 159 9.48 5.35 18.74
CA TYR A 159 9.29 6.06 17.47
C TYR A 159 7.98 5.65 16.79
N GLN A 160 7.68 4.35 16.75
CA GLN A 160 6.41 3.85 16.24
C GLN A 160 5.23 4.43 17.05
N GLY A 161 5.34 4.48 18.38
CA GLY A 161 4.34 5.11 19.24
C GLY A 161 4.10 6.59 18.91
N GLN A 162 5.17 7.37 18.70
CA GLN A 162 5.07 8.77 18.30
C GLN A 162 4.43 8.93 16.92
N SER A 163 4.75 8.04 15.97
CA SER A 163 4.15 8.10 14.64
C SER A 163 2.67 7.80 14.66
N LEU A 164 2.24 6.80 15.46
CA LEU A 164 0.83 6.52 15.68
C LEU A 164 0.13 7.71 16.33
N LEU A 165 0.66 8.27 17.43
CA LEU A 165 0.04 9.42 18.10
C LEU A 165 -0.10 10.63 17.16
N SER A 166 0.93 10.88 16.36
CA SER A 166 0.92 11.92 15.34
C SER A 166 -0.17 11.69 14.29
N PHE A 167 -0.40 10.45 13.88
CA PHE A 167 -1.51 10.09 13.01
C PHE A 167 -2.87 10.28 13.71
N ARG A 168 -3.03 9.76 14.94
CA ARG A 168 -4.27 9.86 15.73
C ARG A 168 -4.69 11.29 16.00
N ASN A 169 -3.74 12.18 16.23
CA ASN A 169 -4.00 13.60 16.45
C ASN A 169 -4.24 14.37 15.14
N GLY A 170 -4.07 13.73 13.97
CA GLY A 170 -4.29 14.35 12.67
C GLY A 170 -3.17 15.29 12.22
N PHE A 171 -2.00 15.26 12.86
CA PHE A 171 -0.88 16.13 12.52
C PHE A 171 -0.18 15.72 11.22
N ASP A 172 -0.09 14.42 10.96
CA ASP A 172 0.53 13.89 9.77
C ASP A 172 -0.29 12.71 9.22
N PRO A 173 -1.08 12.92 8.16
CA PRO A 173 -1.90 11.87 7.57
C PRO A 173 -1.08 10.72 7.00
N MET A 174 0.12 11.01 6.45
CA MET A 174 0.96 9.99 5.83
C MET A 174 1.38 8.92 6.84
N LYS A 175 1.36 9.24 8.14
CA LYS A 175 1.65 8.27 9.20
C LYS A 175 0.59 7.18 9.37
N ALA A 176 -0.51 7.21 8.61
CA ALA A 176 -1.39 6.05 8.41
C ALA A 176 -0.62 4.79 7.95
N VAL A 177 0.50 4.95 7.25
CA VAL A 177 1.38 3.83 6.87
C VAL A 177 1.94 3.07 8.08
N TYR A 178 2.04 3.70 9.26
CA TYR A 178 2.48 3.01 10.48
C TYR A 178 1.37 2.12 11.06
N VAL A 179 0.10 2.51 10.95
CA VAL A 179 -1.02 1.62 11.27
C VAL A 179 -0.94 0.38 10.37
N SER A 180 -0.71 0.61 9.08
CA SER A 180 -0.49 -0.45 8.09
C SER A 180 0.68 -1.36 8.47
N ALA A 181 1.83 -0.79 8.83
CA ALA A 181 3.00 -1.55 9.26
C ALA A 181 2.73 -2.42 10.50
N MET A 182 1.94 -1.91 11.45
CA MET A 182 1.55 -2.65 12.65
C MET A 182 0.62 -3.80 12.35
N LEU A 183 -0.44 -3.58 11.56
CA LEU A 183 -1.34 -4.66 11.16
C LEU A 183 -0.56 -5.79 10.49
N ARG A 184 0.33 -5.44 9.55
CA ARG A 184 1.20 -6.42 8.88
C ARG A 184 2.06 -7.17 9.89
N ASN A 185 2.74 -6.47 10.79
CA ASN A 185 3.66 -7.09 11.74
C ASN A 185 2.94 -8.03 12.71
N SER A 186 1.86 -7.55 13.32
CA SER A 186 1.09 -8.34 14.28
C SER A 186 0.38 -9.54 13.62
N PHE A 187 -0.07 -9.40 12.37
CA PHE A 187 -0.62 -10.53 11.62
C PHE A 187 0.45 -11.57 11.28
N ALA A 188 1.63 -11.14 10.82
CA ALA A 188 2.75 -12.03 10.51
C ALA A 188 3.23 -12.83 11.72
N HIS A 189 3.15 -12.25 12.92
CA HIS A 189 3.51 -12.91 14.18
C HIS A 189 2.36 -13.71 14.81
N GLY A 190 1.18 -13.76 14.18
CA GLY A 190 0.02 -14.50 14.69
C GLY A 190 -0.65 -13.89 15.93
N VAL A 191 -0.35 -12.62 16.24
CA VAL A 191 -0.91 -11.90 17.41
C VAL A 191 -2.21 -11.18 17.03
N LEU A 192 -2.33 -10.76 15.76
CA LEU A 192 -3.55 -10.14 15.24
C LEU A 192 -4.52 -11.22 14.74
N THR A 193 -5.73 -11.24 15.31
CA THR A 193 -6.85 -12.05 14.84
C THR A 193 -7.82 -11.21 14.00
N ALA A 194 -8.79 -11.85 13.36
CA ALA A 194 -9.88 -11.14 12.66
C ALA A 194 -10.75 -10.28 13.62
N HIS A 195 -10.75 -10.61 14.92
CA HIS A 195 -11.55 -9.96 15.95
C HIS A 195 -10.73 -9.78 17.24
N PRO A 196 -9.83 -8.78 17.31
CA PRO A 196 -9.15 -8.45 18.56
C PRO A 196 -10.15 -8.15 19.68
N ALA A 197 -9.78 -8.48 20.91
CA ALA A 197 -10.65 -8.31 22.07
C ALA A 197 -11.14 -6.85 22.18
N GLY A 198 -12.44 -6.67 22.38
CA GLY A 198 -13.08 -5.36 22.51
C GLY A 198 -13.36 -4.63 21.19
N THR A 199 -12.88 -5.13 20.04
CA THR A 199 -13.16 -4.51 18.74
C THR A 199 -14.51 -4.95 18.17
N ALA A 200 -15.21 -4.03 17.49
CA ALA A 200 -16.44 -4.34 16.80
C ALA A 200 -16.22 -5.38 15.66
N PRO A 201 -17.17 -6.30 15.42
CA PRO A 201 -17.10 -7.22 14.28
C PRO A 201 -16.87 -6.47 12.95
N GLY A 202 -15.98 -6.99 12.12
CA GLY A 202 -15.64 -6.39 10.82
C GLY A 202 -14.76 -5.13 10.89
N CYS A 203 -14.41 -4.61 12.07
CA CYS A 203 -13.54 -3.43 12.20
C CYS A 203 -12.16 -3.65 11.54
N VAL A 204 -11.50 -4.77 11.85
CA VAL A 204 -10.20 -5.12 11.26
C VAL A 204 -10.29 -5.39 9.76
N GLU A 205 -11.34 -6.10 9.32
CA GLU A 205 -11.60 -6.35 7.90
C GLU A 205 -11.69 -5.04 7.11
N GLN A 206 -12.52 -4.13 7.60
CA GLN A 206 -12.76 -2.83 7.01
C GLN A 206 -11.48 -1.99 6.97
N LEU A 207 -10.75 -1.92 8.08
CA LEU A 207 -9.49 -1.16 8.14
C LEU A 207 -8.43 -1.72 7.19
N ALA A 208 -8.21 -3.04 7.22
CA ALA A 208 -7.23 -3.70 6.36
C ALA A 208 -7.55 -3.50 4.88
N THR A 209 -8.83 -3.57 4.51
CA THR A 209 -9.31 -3.30 3.14
C THR A 209 -9.01 -1.85 2.73
N ARG A 210 -9.36 -0.87 3.57
CA ARG A 210 -9.10 0.55 3.25
C ARG A 210 -7.62 0.88 3.18
N LEU A 211 -6.81 0.37 4.10
CA LEU A 211 -5.36 0.55 4.04
C LEU A 211 -4.75 -0.06 2.77
N THR A 212 -5.25 -1.21 2.33
CA THR A 212 -4.83 -1.85 1.07
C THR A 212 -5.12 -0.95 -0.13
N GLU A 213 -6.36 -0.45 -0.23
CA GLU A 213 -6.78 0.46 -1.30
C GLU A 213 -5.95 1.74 -1.33
N ARG A 214 -5.71 2.37 -0.17
CA ARG A 214 -4.95 3.64 -0.08
C ARG A 214 -3.46 3.46 -0.35
N LEU A 215 -2.84 2.37 0.11
CA LEU A 215 -1.47 2.05 -0.27
C LEU A 215 -1.32 1.84 -1.77
N TYR A 216 -2.26 1.12 -2.39
CA TYR A 216 -2.27 0.93 -3.83
C TYR A 216 -2.38 2.26 -4.58
N ARG A 217 -3.38 3.07 -4.25
CA ARG A 217 -3.58 4.41 -4.86
C ARG A 217 -2.38 5.31 -4.65
N GLY A 218 -1.80 5.34 -3.45
CA GLY A 218 -0.62 6.14 -3.14
C GLY A 218 0.60 5.75 -3.98
N MET A 219 0.88 4.45 -4.12
CA MET A 219 1.96 3.96 -5.00
C MET A 219 1.72 4.32 -6.47
N LEU A 220 0.47 4.22 -6.92
CA LEU A 220 0.10 4.55 -8.30
C LEU A 220 0.24 6.04 -8.60
N GLN A 221 -0.28 6.90 -7.70
CA GLN A 221 -0.12 8.36 -7.80
C GLN A 221 1.36 8.75 -7.81
N ASP A 222 2.16 8.16 -6.92
CA ASP A 222 3.59 8.47 -6.83
C ASP A 222 4.34 8.06 -8.11
N PHE A 223 4.10 6.86 -8.63
CA PHE A 223 4.64 6.40 -9.91
C PHE A 223 4.24 7.33 -11.06
N TRP A 224 2.97 7.70 -11.16
CA TRP A 224 2.47 8.54 -12.25
C TRP A 224 2.95 9.98 -12.19
N ALA A 225 3.14 10.53 -11.01
CA ALA A 225 3.73 11.86 -10.84
C ALA A 225 5.17 11.86 -11.35
N ARG A 226 5.97 10.85 -10.98
CA ARG A 226 7.36 10.71 -11.43
C ARG A 226 7.50 10.51 -12.93
N MET A 227 6.53 9.86 -13.57
CA MET A 227 6.52 9.65 -15.02
C MET A 227 6.21 10.92 -15.84
N ARG A 228 5.71 11.98 -15.20
CA ARG A 228 5.29 13.24 -15.86
C ARG A 228 6.28 14.39 -15.66
N GLU A 229 7.32 14.19 -14.85
CA GLU A 229 8.42 15.12 -14.63
C GLU A 229 9.53 14.93 -15.67
#